data_AF-A0A1Q7CEM4-F1
#
_entry.id   AF-A0A1Q7CEM4-F1
#
_cell.length_a   1.000
_cell.length_b   1.000
_cell.length_c   1.000
_cell.angle_alpha   90.00
_cell.angle_beta   90.00
_cell.angle_gamma   90.00
#
_symmetry.space_group_name_H-M   'P 1'
#
loop_
_entity.id
_entity.type
_entity.pdbx_description
1 polymer ?
#
loop_
_entity_poly.entity_id
_entity_poly.type
_entity_poly.pdbx_seq_one_letter_code
_entity_poly.pdbx_strand_id
1 'polypeptide(L)' 'MSTRQMGATVLALVAGAAGFGGLLLAGYLLYVRLWGDSPTALVVIILLFGTAGLYAGWILGMLVFSAVRGPGDEGGAAA' A
#
# COMPACT_ATOMS: atom_id res chain seq x y z
N MET A 1 -9.96 -11.37 -18.23
CA MET A 1 -9.36 -11.57 -16.90
C MET A 1 -9.78 -12.93 -16.38
N SER A 2 -8.83 -13.78 -15.97
CA SER A 2 -9.16 -15.06 -15.31
C SER A 2 -9.56 -14.83 -13.85
N THR A 3 -10.33 -15.75 -13.25
CA THR A 3 -10.72 -15.68 -11.82
C THR A 3 -9.50 -15.54 -10.90
N ARG A 4 -8.35 -16.13 -11.28
CA ARG A 4 -7.07 -15.97 -10.59
C ARG A 4 -6.53 -14.54 -10.65
N GLN A 5 -6.57 -13.89 -11.82
CA GLN A 5 -6.13 -12.49 -11.95
C GLN A 5 -7.01 -11.55 -11.13
N MET A 6 -8.33 -11.76 -11.13
CA MET A 6 -9.26 -10.99 -10.28
C MET A 6 -8.93 -11.16 -8.79
N GLY A 7 -8.73 -12.40 -8.34
CA GLY A 7 -8.35 -12.69 -6.96
C GLY A 7 -7.03 -12.03 -6.56
N ALA A 8 -6.01 -12.10 -7.43
CA ALA A 8 -4.71 -11.46 -7.21
C ALA A 8 -4.83 -9.93 -7.09
N THR A 9 -5.62 -9.29 -7.96
CA THR A 9 -5.85 -7.84 -7.92
C THR A 9 -6.53 -7.42 -6.62
N VAL A 10 -7.56 -8.14 -6.19
CA VAL A 10 -8.26 -7.82 -4.93
C VAL A 10 -7.33 -7.98 -3.73
N LEU A 11 -6.57 -9.08 -3.66
CA LEU A 11 -5.60 -9.32 -2.59
C LEU A 11 -4.51 -8.24 -2.55
N ALA A 12 -3.98 -7.86 -3.71
CA ALA A 12 -2.99 -6.81 -3.84
C ALA A 12 -3.52 -5.45 -3.39
N LEU A 13 -4.76 -5.12 -3.77
CA LEU A 13 -5.41 -3.86 -3.38
C LEU A 13 -5.65 -3.82 -1.87
N VAL A 14 -6.14 -4.92 -1.29
CA VAL A 14 -6.32 -5.03 0.16
C VAL A 14 -5.00 -4.91 0.90
N ALA A 15 -3.95 -5.58 0.43
CA ALA A 15 -2.62 -5.50 1.03
C ALA A 15 -2.06 -4.07 0.96
N GLY A 16 -2.16 -3.41 -0.19
CA GLY A 16 -1.69 -2.04 -0.34
C GLY A 16 -2.48 -1.04 0.49
N ALA A 17 -3.81 -1.19 0.55
CA ALA A 17 -4.68 -0.37 1.40
C ALA A 17 -4.34 -0.57 2.89
N ALA A 18 -4.09 -1.81 3.32
CA ALA A 18 -3.67 -2.09 4.70
C ALA A 18 -2.30 -1.48 5.03
N GLY A 19 -1.34 -1.58 4.12
CA GLY A 19 -0.01 -0.97 4.28
C GLY A 19 -0.08 0.56 4.39
N PHE A 20 -0.82 1.21 3.50
CA PHE A 20 -1.07 2.64 3.54
C PHE A 20 -1.77 3.06 4.84
N GLY A 21 -2.88 2.39 5.19
CA GLY A 21 -3.66 2.67 6.38
C GLY A 21 -2.84 2.52 7.66
N GLY A 22 -1.97 1.50 7.73
CA GLY A 22 -1.08 1.29 8.88
C GLY A 22 -0.08 2.44 9.07
N LEU A 23 0.56 2.91 8.00
CA LEU A 23 1.49 4.05 8.06
C LEU A 23 0.79 5.36 8.41
N LEU A 24 -0.39 5.60 7.86
CA LEU A 24 -1.19 6.79 8.15
C LEU A 24 -1.67 6.78 9.61
N LEU A 25 -2.11 5.62 10.12
CA LEU A 25 -2.45 5.44 11.53
C LEU A 25 -1.24 5.69 12.44
N ALA A 26 -0.07 5.16 12.10
CA ALA A 26 1.16 5.41 12.86
C ALA A 26 1.50 6.90 12.91
N GLY A 27 1.42 7.60 11.78
CA GLY A 27 1.59 9.05 11.71
C GLY A 27 0.57 9.79 12.58
N TYR A 28 -0.70 9.40 12.52
CA TYR A 28 -1.75 10.00 13.35
C TYR A 28 -1.50 9.80 14.86
N LEU A 29 -1.13 8.60 15.29
CA LEU A 29 -0.80 8.35 16.70
C LEU A 29 0.40 9.19 17.16
N LEU A 30 1.40 9.36 16.29
CA LEU A 30 2.55 10.23 16.54
C LEU A 30 2.13 11.71 16.64
N TYR A 31 1.22 12.17 15.77
CA TYR A 31 0.64 13.51 15.83
C TYR A 31 -0.04 13.78 17.17
N VAL A 32 -0.95 12.89 17.58
CA VAL A 32 -1.70 13.01 18.83
C VAL A 32 -0.75 13.03 20.03
N ARG A 33 0.34 12.26 19.97
CA ARG A 33 1.31 12.15 21.05
C ARG A 33 2.21 13.39 21.21
N LEU A 34 2.56 14.07 20.12
CA LEU A 34 3.58 15.12 20.11
C LEU A 34 3.01 16.54 20.01
N TRP A 35 1.94 16.73 19.23
CA TRP A 35 1.37 18.06 18.96
C TRP A 35 -0.08 18.13 19.39
N GLY A 36 -0.95 17.23 18.93
CA GLY A 36 -2.34 17.09 19.40
C GLY A 36 -3.30 18.27 19.13
N ASP A 37 -2.80 19.51 19.06
CA ASP A 37 -3.58 20.75 18.95
C ASP A 37 -3.25 21.59 17.70
N SER A 38 -2.16 21.27 17.00
CA SER A 38 -1.67 22.05 15.86
C SER A 38 -2.16 21.50 14.51
N PRO A 39 -3.11 22.17 13.82
CA PRO A 39 -3.58 21.74 12.50
C PRO A 39 -2.46 21.75 11.45
N THR A 40 -1.47 22.64 11.59
CA THR A 40 -0.29 22.64 10.71
C THR A 40 0.55 21.39 10.88
N ALA A 41 0.78 20.93 12.12
CA ALA A 41 1.51 19.70 12.38
C ALA A 41 0.77 18.46 11.85
N LEU A 42 -0.57 18.46 11.94
CA LEU A 42 -1.40 17.41 11.35
C LEU A 42 -1.20 17.32 9.83
N VAL A 43 -1.23 18.47 9.14
CA VAL A 43 -1.00 18.52 7.67
C VAL A 43 0.38 17.98 7.31
N VAL A 44 1.43 18.39 8.04
CA VAL A 44 2.80 17.91 7.80
C VAL A 44 2.89 16.40 7.98
N ILE A 45 2.28 15.85 9.03
CA ILE A 45 2.26 14.40 9.27
C ILE A 45 1.50 13.66 8.18
N ILE A 46 0.33 14.14 7.76
CA ILE A 46 -0.43 13.54 6.66
C ILE A 46 0.39 13.56 5.37
N LEU A 47 1.12 14.64 5.07
CA LEU A 47 1.97 14.69 3.89
C LEU A 47 3.12 13.69 3.98
N LEU A 48 3.83 13.63 5.11
CA LEU A 48 4.98 12.73 5.28
C LEU A 48 4.55 11.25 5.29
N PHE A 49 3.64 10.88 6.20
CA PHE A 49 3.19 9.49 6.35
C PHE A 49 2.20 9.07 5.28
N GLY A 50 1.43 10.00 4.71
CA GLY A 50 0.53 9.72 3.59
C GLY A 50 1.29 9.44 2.31
N THR A 51 2.29 10.26 1.95
CA THR A 51 3.11 9.98 0.74
C THR A 51 3.96 8.73 0.91
N ALA A 52 4.64 8.58 2.04
CA ALA A 52 5.41 7.38 2.36
C ALA A 52 4.52 6.13 2.44
N GLY A 53 3.36 6.25 3.09
CA GLY A 53 2.35 5.21 3.17
C GLY A 53 1.81 4.80 1.81
N LEU A 54 1.55 5.77 0.93
CA LEU A 54 1.01 5.50 -0.39
C LEU A 54 2.02 4.72 -1.22
N TYR A 55 3.29 5.11 -1.15
CA TYR A 55 4.38 4.42 -1.82
C TYR A 55 4.62 3.01 -1.24
N ALA A 56 4.66 2.87 0.09
CA ALA A 56 4.82 1.58 0.75
C ALA A 56 3.64 0.65 0.49
N GLY A 57 2.41 1.16 0.54
CA GLY A 57 1.19 0.43 0.20
C GLY A 57 1.21 -0.02 -1.27
N TRP A 58 1.64 0.84 -2.19
CA TRP A 58 1.80 0.47 -3.59
C TRP A 58 2.81 -0.67 -3.79
N ILE A 59 4.00 -0.57 -3.17
CA ILE A 59 5.01 -1.64 -3.20
C ILE A 59 4.43 -2.94 -2.63
N LEU A 60 3.78 -2.88 -1.47
CA LEU A 60 3.18 -4.06 -0.83
C LEU A 60 2.12 -4.70 -1.71
N GLY A 61 1.27 -3.89 -2.34
CA GLY A 61 0.29 -4.38 -3.31
C GLY A 61 0.95 -5.07 -4.50
N MET A 62 2.01 -4.47 -5.06
CA MET A 62 2.77 -5.07 -6.17
C MET A 62 3.43 -6.39 -5.78
N LEU A 63 4.02 -6.47 -4.58
CA LEU A 63 4.63 -7.71 -4.05
C LEU A 63 3.58 -8.82 -3.87
N VAL A 64 2.41 -8.49 -3.32
CA VAL A 64 1.32 -9.46 -3.14
C VAL A 64 0.76 -9.88 -4.50
N PHE A 65 0.57 -8.93 -5.41
CA PHE A 65 0.11 -9.24 -6.76
C PHE A 65 1.06 -10.20 -7.48
N SER A 66 2.36 -9.91 -7.47
CA SER A 66 3.37 -10.74 -8.13
C SER A 66 3.46 -12.13 -7.50
N ALA A 67 3.41 -12.21 -6.17
CA ALA A 67 3.44 -13.47 -5.43
C ALA A 67 2.22 -14.36 -5.76
N VAL A 68 1.02 -13.78 -5.87
CA VAL A 68 -0.22 -14.53 -6.12
C VAL A 68 -0.38 -14.91 -7.60
N ARG A 69 0.08 -14.07 -8.54
CA ARG A 69 0.02 -14.38 -9.98
C ARG A 69 0.98 -15.50 -10.38
N GLY A 70 2.12 -15.64 -9.70
CA GLY A 70 3.14 -16.66 -9.96
C GLY A 70 3.94 -16.44 -11.26
N PRO A 71 5.05 -17.19 -11.50
CA PRO A 71 6.00 -16.95 -12.61
C PRO A 71 5.50 -17.30 -14.02
N GLY A 72 4.19 -17.48 -14.23
CA GLY A 72 3.65 -18.28 -15.34
C GLY A 72 3.34 -17.58 -16.67
N ASP A 73 3.55 -16.27 -16.81
CA ASP A 73 3.15 -15.51 -18.02
C ASP A 73 4.34 -14.98 -18.85
N GLU A 74 5.55 -15.53 -18.69
CA GLU A 74 6.75 -15.17 -19.49
C GLU A 74 7.24 -16.30 -20.41
N GLY A 75 6.40 -17.31 -20.70
CA GLY A 75 6.74 -18.50 -21.50
C GLY A 75 6.13 -18.59 -22.90
N GLY A 76 5.75 -17.47 -23.54
CA GLY A 76 4.97 -17.48 -24.79
C GLY A 76 5.46 -16.58 -25.92
N ALA A 77 6.73 -16.17 -25.93
CA ALA A 77 7.31 -15.35 -27.01
C ALA A 77 8.67 -15.87 -27.53
N ALA A 78 8.98 -17.14 -27.30
CA ALA A 78 10.15 -17.81 -27.87
C ALA A 78 9.93 -19.33 -27.94
N ALA A 79 9.08 -19.79 -28.86
CA ALA A 79 9.06 -21.16 -29.38
C ALA A 79 8.33 -21.19 -30.73
#